data_AF-A0A377N8W9-F1
#
_entry.id   AF-A0A377N8W9-F1
#
_cell.length_a   1.000
_cell.length_b   1.000
_cell.length_c   1.000
_cell.angle_alpha   90.00
_cell.angle_beta   90.00
_cell.angle_gamma   90.00
#
_symmetry.space_group_name_H-M   'P 1'
#
loop_
_entity.id
_entity.type
_entity.pdbx_description
1 polymer ?
#
loop_
_entity_poly.entity_id
_entity_poly.type
_entity_poly.pdbx_seq_one_letter_code
_entity_poly.pdbx_strand_id
1 'polypeptide(L)'
;MFRKSPYLDHLPVFSLDVSASSDYILREASRPELHCTVEVAAAALEKAGDLAASAGLSRHFTHFRTQYLAGKPHHPVHQLTAKEPESF
;
A
#
# COMPACT_ATOMS: atom_id res chain seq x y z
N MET A 1 -13.25 -15.04 20.65
CA MET A 1 -14.49 -14.26 20.47
C MET A 1 -14.14 -12.99 19.69
N PHE A 2 -14.25 -13.02 18.35
CA PHE A 2 -13.59 -12.07 17.43
C PHE A 2 -14.36 -10.76 17.18
N ARG A 3 -15.46 -10.54 17.91
CA ARG A 3 -16.34 -9.40 17.67
C ARG A 3 -16.66 -8.70 18.96
N LYS A 4 -16.05 -7.52 19.13
CA LYS A 4 -16.29 -6.62 20.27
C LYS A 4 -17.37 -5.58 19.99
N SER A 5 -17.83 -5.44 18.74
CA SER A 5 -18.82 -4.44 18.33
C SER A 5 -20.13 -5.12 17.87
N PRO A 6 -21.25 -4.91 18.57
CA PRO A 6 -22.57 -5.38 18.14
C PRO A 6 -22.97 -4.87 16.75
N TYR A 7 -22.55 -3.65 16.38
CA TYR A 7 -22.85 -3.05 15.09
C TYR A 7 -22.23 -3.82 13.91
N LEU A 8 -21.01 -4.33 14.08
CA LEU A 8 -20.29 -5.07 13.04
C LEU A 8 -20.62 -6.57 13.04
N ASP A 9 -21.47 -7.04 13.97
CA ASP A 9 -21.74 -8.46 14.15
C ASP A 9 -22.60 -9.05 13.03
N HIS A 10 -23.32 -8.22 12.27
CA HIS A 10 -24.12 -8.70 11.15
C HIS A 10 -23.37 -8.74 9.82
N LEU A 11 -22.20 -8.11 9.72
CA LEU A 11 -21.44 -8.05 8.46
C LEU A 11 -20.67 -9.34 8.22
N PRO A 12 -20.50 -9.83 6.99
CA PRO A 12 -19.65 -10.99 6.73
C PRO A 12 -18.17 -10.68 7.01
N VAL A 13 -17.45 -11.62 7.62
CA VAL A 13 -15.98 -11.51 7.76
C VAL A 13 -15.33 -12.05 6.50
N PHE A 14 -14.56 -11.21 5.83
CA PHE A 14 -13.84 -11.58 4.63
C PHE A 14 -12.36 -11.77 4.96
N SER A 15 -11.92 -13.03 5.01
CA SER A 15 -10.50 -13.34 5.20
C SER A 15 -9.79 -13.27 3.85
N LEU A 16 -8.70 -12.53 3.77
CA LEU A 16 -7.86 -12.44 2.58
C LEU A 16 -6.56 -13.16 2.86
N ASP A 17 -6.14 -14.00 1.91
CA ASP A 17 -4.82 -14.62 1.93
C ASP A 17 -4.05 -14.03 0.76
N VAL A 18 -3.21 -13.05 1.05
CA VAL A 18 -2.39 -12.38 0.05
C VAL A 18 -0.97 -12.92 0.27
N SER A 19 -0.60 -13.90 -0.54
CA SER A 19 0.66 -14.62 -0.42
C SER A 19 1.78 -14.05 -1.30
N ALA A 20 1.41 -13.25 -2.30
CA ALA A 20 2.37 -12.56 -3.16
C ALA A 20 3.03 -11.41 -2.39
N SER A 21 4.36 -11.30 -2.45
CA SER A 21 5.10 -10.19 -1.82
C SER A 21 4.62 -8.83 -2.32
N SER A 22 4.48 -7.85 -1.43
CA SER A 22 4.10 -6.49 -1.80
C SER A 22 5.15 -5.84 -2.73
N ASP A 23 4.71 -5.27 -3.85
CA ASP A 23 5.56 -4.50 -4.78
C ASP A 23 5.64 -3.02 -4.37
N TYR A 24 4.99 -2.63 -3.28
CA TYR A 24 4.88 -1.25 -2.84
C TYR A 24 6.21 -0.72 -2.29
N ILE A 25 6.85 0.22 -3.01
CA ILE A 25 8.13 0.83 -2.61
C ILE A 25 8.10 2.37 -2.63
N LEU A 26 6.92 2.97 -2.50
CA LEU A 26 6.76 4.42 -2.75
C LEU A 26 7.30 5.29 -1.61
N ARG A 27 7.06 4.91 -0.34
CA ARG A 27 7.33 5.77 0.83
C ARG A 27 8.30 5.19 1.86
N GLU A 28 8.49 3.88 1.94
CA GLU A 28 9.44 3.20 2.84
C GLU A 28 9.66 1.75 2.37
N ALA A 29 10.61 1.03 2.97
CA ALA A 29 10.77 -0.40 2.71
C ALA A 29 9.51 -1.14 3.21
N SER A 30 8.63 -1.52 2.28
CA SER A 30 7.48 -2.33 2.61
C SER A 30 7.95 -3.65 3.22
N ARG A 31 7.36 -4.02 4.35
CA ARG A 31 7.59 -5.34 4.92
C ARG A 31 6.86 -6.35 4.03
N PRO A 32 7.48 -7.48 3.69
CA PRO A 32 6.88 -8.44 2.75
C PRO A 32 5.49 -8.93 3.19
N GLU A 33 5.21 -8.94 4.50
CA GLU A 33 3.93 -9.27 5.11
C GLU A 33 2.86 -8.16 5.12
N LEU A 34 3.17 -6.95 4.63
CA LEU A 34 2.24 -5.81 4.61
C LEU A 34 1.86 -5.43 3.18
N HIS A 35 0.60 -5.65 2.83
CA HIS A 35 0.03 -5.21 1.55
C HIS A 35 -0.54 -3.81 1.65
N CYS A 36 -0.31 -3.01 0.61
CA CYS A 36 -0.95 -1.72 0.49
C CYS A 36 -2.43 -1.87 0.10
N THR A 37 -3.20 -0.79 0.27
CA THR A 37 -4.66 -0.78 0.05
C THR A 37 -5.07 -1.35 -1.31
N VAL A 38 -4.27 -1.09 -2.34
CA VAL A 38 -4.59 -1.51 -3.72
C VAL A 38 -4.39 -3.01 -3.92
N GLU A 39 -3.38 -3.60 -3.29
CA GLU A 39 -3.08 -5.03 -3.36
C GLU A 39 -4.17 -5.82 -2.61
N VAL A 40 -4.56 -5.33 -1.44
CA VAL A 40 -5.68 -5.90 -0.67
C VAL A 40 -6.99 -5.80 -1.45
N ALA A 41 -7.25 -4.65 -2.11
CA ALA A 41 -8.45 -4.45 -2.91
C ALA A 41 -8.48 -5.36 -4.16
N ALA A 42 -7.35 -5.53 -4.86
CA ALA A 42 -7.26 -6.42 -6.01
C ALA A 42 -7.52 -7.89 -5.60
N ALA A 43 -6.91 -8.34 -4.50
CA ALA A 43 -7.17 -9.67 -3.95
C ALA A 43 -8.65 -9.86 -3.53
N ALA A 44 -9.29 -8.81 -3.00
CA ALA A 44 -10.70 -8.84 -2.66
C ALA A 44 -11.62 -8.97 -3.88
N LEU A 45 -11.32 -8.23 -4.96
CA LEU A 45 -12.05 -8.32 -6.22
C LEU A 45 -11.91 -9.71 -6.86
N GLU A 46 -10.69 -10.26 -6.87
CA GLU A 46 -10.43 -11.61 -7.37
C GLU A 46 -11.22 -12.66 -6.60
N LYS A 47 -11.19 -12.61 -5.26
CA LYS A 47 -11.94 -13.54 -4.41
C LYS A 47 -13.46 -13.34 -4.50
N ALA A 48 -13.92 -12.15 -4.89
CA ALA A 48 -15.33 -11.89 -5.21
C ALA A 48 -15.73 -12.36 -6.63
N GLY A 49 -14.77 -12.83 -7.45
CA GLY A 49 -14.99 -13.29 -8.82
C GLY A 49 -14.90 -12.21 -9.89
N ASP A 50 -14.63 -10.95 -9.52
CA ASP A 50 -14.45 -9.84 -10.46
C ASP A 50 -12.98 -9.75 -10.93
N LEU A 51 -12.62 -10.69 -11.80
CA LEU A 51 -11.26 -10.81 -12.33
C LEU A 51 -10.88 -9.62 -13.21
N ALA A 52 -11.85 -9.03 -13.92
CA ALA A 52 -11.60 -7.89 -14.81
C ALA A 52 -11.23 -6.64 -14.01
N ALA A 53 -11.97 -6.34 -12.94
CA ALA A 53 -11.66 -5.23 -12.05
C ALA A 53 -10.34 -5.46 -11.30
N SER A 54 -10.11 -6.68 -10.79
CA SER A 54 -8.83 -7.04 -10.14
C SER A 54 -7.64 -6.79 -11.07
N ALA A 55 -7.67 -7.34 -12.29
CA ALA A 55 -6.60 -7.15 -13.27
C ALA A 55 -6.43 -5.68 -13.69
N GLY A 56 -7.53 -4.95 -13.87
CA GLY A 56 -7.51 -3.53 -14.20
C GLY A 56 -6.85 -2.70 -13.12
N LEU A 57 -7.18 -2.96 -11.85
CA LEU A 57 -6.64 -2.28 -10.70
C LEU A 57 -5.14 -2.54 -10.53
N SER A 58 -4.71 -3.80 -10.62
CA SER A 58 -3.30 -4.20 -10.55
C SER A 58 -2.47 -3.57 -11.68
N ARG A 59 -3.01 -3.51 -12.90
CA ARG A 59 -2.34 -2.85 -14.04
C ARG A 59 -2.22 -1.34 -13.80
N HIS A 60 -3.28 -0.71 -13.31
CA HIS A 60 -3.25 0.71 -12.98
C HIS A 60 -2.20 1.02 -11.91
N PHE A 61 -2.15 0.22 -10.84
CA PHE A 61 -1.16 0.37 -9.79
C PHE A 61 0.27 0.23 -10.33
N THR A 62 0.53 -0.77 -11.17
CA THR A 62 1.83 -0.96 -11.81
C THR A 62 2.24 0.27 -12.62
N HIS A 63 1.33 0.80 -13.44
CA HIS A 63 1.60 1.99 -14.24
C HIS A 63 1.86 3.23 -13.36
N PHE A 64 1.00 3.46 -12.37
CA PHE A 64 1.16 4.56 -11.41
C PHE A 64 2.50 4.49 -10.69
N ARG A 65 2.87 3.31 -10.19
CA ARG A 65 4.15 3.07 -9.51
C ARG A 65 5.32 3.41 -10.42
N THR A 66 5.33 2.91 -11.65
CA THR A 66 6.39 3.18 -12.62
C THR A 66 6.55 4.68 -12.87
N GLN A 67 5.44 5.39 -13.12
CA GLN A 67 5.49 6.83 -13.37
C GLN A 67 5.88 7.63 -12.14
N TYR A 68 5.41 7.24 -10.96
CA TYR A 68 5.78 7.86 -9.70
C TYR A 68 7.28 7.74 -9.44
N LEU A 69 7.85 6.55 -9.66
CA LEU A 69 9.29 6.31 -9.48
C LEU A 69 10.12 7.05 -10.53
N ALA A 70 9.65 7.11 -11.79
CA ALA A 70 10.30 7.89 -12.84
C ALA A 70 10.32 9.40 -12.54
N GLY A 71 9.25 9.91 -11.91
CA GLY A 71 9.14 11.31 -11.50
C GLY A 71 9.81 11.63 -10.17
N LYS A 72 10.28 10.64 -9.40
CA LYS A 72 10.92 10.86 -8.09
C LYS A 72 12.30 11.48 -8.32
N PRO A 73 12.54 12.73 -7.87
CA PRO A 73 13.83 13.37 -8.09
C PRO A 73 14.91 12.56 -7.38
N HIS A 74 15.98 12.19 -8.10
CA HIS A 74 17.18 11.53 -7.55
C HIS A 74 18.03 12.48 -6.71
N HIS A 75 17.53 13.67 -6.38
CA HIS A 75 18.30 14.61 -5.60
C HIS A 75 18.49 14.04 -4.19
N PRO A 76 19.73 13.89 -3.70
CA PRO A 76 19.93 13.76 -2.27
C PRO A 76 19.24 14.99 -1.70
N VAL A 77 18.26 14.76 -0.82
CA VAL A 77 17.69 15.84 -0.02
C VAL A 77 18.88 16.39 0.74
N HIS A 78 19.50 17.45 0.20
CA HIS A 78 20.54 18.16 0.91
C HIS A 78 19.85 18.57 2.20
N GLN A 79 20.27 17.96 3.30
CA GLN A 79 19.87 18.36 4.63
C GLN A 79 20.24 19.84 4.74
N LEU A 80 19.29 20.72 4.47
CA LEU A 80 19.31 22.08 4.96
C LEU A 80 18.96 21.99 6.45
N THR A 81 19.81 21.29 7.21
CA THR A 81 19.91 21.52 8.64
C THR A 81 20.52 22.90 8.74
N ALA A 82 19.70 23.90 9.04
CA ALA A 82 20.19 25.18 9.52
C ALA A 82 21.12 24.89 10.69
N LYS A 83 22.43 25.04 10.46
CA LYS A 83 23.45 24.96 11.48
C LYS A 83 23.51 26.34 12.11
N GLU A 84 22.53 26.69 12.94
CA GLU A 84 22.71 27.81 13.87
C GLU A 84 23.46 27.28 15.09
N PRO A 85 24.68 27.76 15.36
CA PRO A 85 25.34 27.47 16.62
C PRO A 85 24.62 28.28 17.72
N GLU A 86 23.96 27.58 18.66
CA GLU A 86 23.67 28.15 19.97
C GLU A 86 24.97 28.69 20.55
N SER A 87 25.06 30.03 20.67
CA SER A 87 26.09 30.70 21.45
C SER A 87 25.50 31.06 22.81
N PHE A 88 26.30 30.72 23.82
CA PHE A 88 26.15 30.89 25.28
C PHE A 88 25.46 32.16 25.76
#